data_AF-A0A1H0E9U5-F1
#
_entry.id   AF-A0A1H0E9U5-F1
#
_cell.length_a   1.000
_cell.length_b   1.000
_cell.length_c   1.000
_cell.angle_alpha   90.00
_cell.angle_beta   90.00
_cell.angle_gamma   90.00
#
_symmetry.space_group_name_H-M   'P 1'
#
loop_
_entity.id
_entity.type
_entity.pdbx_description
1 polymer ?
#
loop_
_entity_poly.entity_id
_entity_poly.type
_entity_poly.pdbx_seq_one_letter_code
_entity_poly.pdbx_strand_id
1 'polypeptide(L)'
;MTYGIRGGVGTSAYYTQPQPFDELKLKPEQIQEKTAKLMEKGYFTVPIAEPTRRFLHEQSSLSNPAWRQETVGKVIDLKATDYERSITAVAKDIATTLTGERQQLRPHEFQLRRAKNQGADQWHQDKGPKKVICIATIEGRGTEYVKRAESEGIFEAGHFGKMTPLDARAVEQRTREAKQDRFYFFAGKGICEDSIPKLVHRSPHQSGRSIFLARWQ
;
A
#
# COMPACT_ATOMS: atom_id res chain seq x y z
N MET A 1 64.15 4.77 19.81
CA MET A 1 63.02 5.70 20.04
C MET A 1 62.50 6.11 18.67
N THR A 2 61.44 5.46 18.17
CA THR A 2 60.04 5.95 18.13
C THR A 2 59.85 7.06 17.08
N TYR A 3 58.90 7.09 16.13
CA TYR A 3 57.55 6.54 16.08
C TYR A 3 57.17 6.22 14.61
N GLY A 4 56.51 5.09 14.39
CA GLY A 4 55.71 4.86 13.19
C GLY A 4 54.34 5.50 13.36
N ILE A 5 53.91 6.32 12.40
CA ILE A 5 52.53 6.79 12.30
C ILE A 5 51.83 5.93 11.24
N ARG A 6 51.21 4.84 11.69
CA ARG A 6 50.11 4.19 10.97
C ARG A 6 48.87 5.07 11.15
N GLY A 7 48.62 5.95 10.19
CA GLY A 7 47.33 6.62 10.02
C GLY A 7 46.44 5.76 9.11
N GLY A 8 45.84 4.70 9.67
CA GLY A 8 44.77 3.99 8.99
C GLY A 8 43.58 4.94 8.83
N VAL A 9 43.24 5.27 7.59
CA VAL A 9 42.00 5.97 7.24
C VAL A 9 40.87 4.99 7.51
N GLY A 10 40.35 5.03 8.73
CA GLY A 10 39.14 4.31 9.09
C GLY A 10 38.03 4.76 8.15
N THR A 11 37.50 3.82 7.37
CA THR A 11 36.27 4.02 6.61
C THR A 11 35.17 4.39 7.60
N SER A 12 34.88 5.69 7.66
CA SER A 12 33.74 6.21 8.42
C SER A 12 32.51 5.43 7.99
N ALA A 13 31.95 4.65 8.91
CA ALA A 13 30.64 4.03 8.74
C ALA A 13 29.63 5.19 8.66
N TYR A 14 29.36 5.65 7.45
CA TYR A 14 28.23 6.52 7.18
C TYR A 14 26.97 5.76 7.59
N TYR A 15 26.54 5.93 8.84
CA TYR A 15 25.18 5.63 9.26
C TYR A 15 24.30 6.60 8.49
N THR A 16 23.86 6.20 7.30
CA THR A 16 22.83 6.91 6.55
C THR A 16 21.59 6.96 7.43
N GLN A 17 21.12 8.18 7.72
CA GLN A 17 19.87 8.37 8.45
C GLN A 17 18.75 7.63 7.71
N PRO A 18 17.87 6.88 8.42
CA PRO A 18 16.75 6.19 7.82
C PRO A 18 15.94 7.12 6.94
N GLN A 19 15.69 6.70 5.71
CA GLN A 19 14.94 7.47 4.72
C GLN A 19 13.46 7.04 4.70
N PRO A 20 12.53 7.92 4.29
CA PRO A 20 11.16 7.54 4.05
C PRO A 20 11.05 6.32 3.14
N PHE A 21 10.15 5.40 3.52
CA PHE A 21 9.83 4.13 2.85
C PHE A 21 10.95 3.08 2.82
N ASP A 22 12.02 3.21 3.61
CA ASP A 22 13.05 2.18 3.71
C ASP A 22 12.49 0.81 4.13
N GLU A 23 11.44 0.77 4.95
CA GLU A 23 10.75 -0.46 5.34
C GLU A 23 10.10 -1.22 4.17
N LEU A 24 9.89 -0.54 3.04
CA LEU A 24 9.32 -1.13 1.82
C LEU A 24 10.38 -1.66 0.86
N LYS A 25 11.68 -1.38 1.11
CA LYS A 25 12.81 -1.92 0.35
C LYS A 25 13.11 -3.35 0.81
N LEU A 26 12.16 -4.25 0.52
CA LEU A 26 12.20 -5.64 0.96
C LEU A 26 13.38 -6.39 0.33
N LYS A 27 14.05 -7.21 1.14
CA LYS A 27 15.07 -8.15 0.66
C LYS A 27 14.43 -9.36 -0.05
N PRO A 28 15.17 -10.10 -0.89
CA PRO A 28 14.63 -11.24 -1.64
C PRO A 28 13.90 -12.28 -0.76
N GLU A 29 14.47 -12.64 0.39
CA GLU A 29 13.87 -13.59 1.33
C GLU A 29 12.55 -13.07 1.92
N GLN A 30 12.45 -11.77 2.18
CA GLN A 30 11.22 -11.14 2.65
C GLN A 30 10.18 -11.11 1.54
N ILE A 31 10.58 -10.84 0.29
CA ILE A 31 9.67 -10.85 -0.86
C ILE A 31 9.04 -12.23 -1.02
N GLN A 32 9.81 -13.31 -0.90
CA GLN A 32 9.28 -14.68 -0.96
C GLN A 32 8.25 -14.93 0.15
N GLU A 33 8.60 -14.63 1.41
CA GLU A 33 7.71 -14.81 2.56
C GLU A 33 6.41 -14.00 2.43
N LYS A 34 6.53 -12.73 2.03
CA LYS A 34 5.38 -11.83 1.85
C LYS A 34 4.51 -12.25 0.67
N THR A 35 5.12 -12.76 -0.40
CA THR A 35 4.40 -13.25 -1.57
C THR A 35 3.61 -14.52 -1.25
N ALA A 36 4.17 -15.44 -0.46
CA ALA A 36 3.44 -16.59 0.04
C ALA A 36 2.20 -16.18 0.87
N LYS A 37 2.34 -15.16 1.73
CA LYS A 37 1.20 -14.58 2.49
C LYS A 37 0.15 -13.95 1.59
N LEU A 38 0.56 -13.32 0.49
CA LEU A 38 -0.35 -12.80 -0.53
C LEU A 38 -1.18 -13.94 -1.15
N MET A 39 -0.54 -15.04 -1.55
CA MET A 39 -1.24 -16.20 -2.11
C MET A 39 -2.19 -16.86 -1.09
N GLU A 40 -1.79 -16.96 0.17
CA GLU A 40 -2.61 -17.57 1.22
C GLU A 40 -3.81 -16.68 1.62
N LYS A 41 -3.59 -15.38 1.82
CA LYS A 41 -4.55 -14.49 2.50
C LYS A 41 -5.15 -13.42 1.60
N GLY A 42 -4.59 -13.22 0.41
CA GLY A 42 -4.91 -12.10 -0.48
C GLY A 42 -4.18 -10.80 -0.15
N TYR A 43 -3.43 -10.76 0.95
CA TYR A 43 -2.70 -9.57 1.39
C TYR A 43 -1.55 -9.87 2.34
N PHE A 44 -0.61 -8.93 2.44
CA PHE A 44 0.32 -8.84 3.56
C PHE A 44 0.42 -7.41 4.07
N THR A 45 1.04 -7.24 5.25
CA THR A 45 1.32 -5.92 5.81
C THR A 45 2.79 -5.70 6.13
N VAL A 46 3.21 -4.45 6.07
CA VAL A 46 4.51 -3.94 6.57
C VAL A 46 4.24 -2.81 7.56
N PRO A 47 4.79 -2.85 8.78
CA PRO A 47 4.68 -1.73 9.73
C PRO A 47 5.31 -0.46 9.16
N ILE A 48 4.65 0.69 9.35
CA ILE A 48 5.16 1.99 8.93
C ILE A 48 6.19 2.46 9.96
N ALA A 49 7.41 2.73 9.50
CA ALA A 49 8.48 3.26 10.34
C ALA A 49 8.25 4.75 10.64
N GLU A 50 8.80 5.22 11.76
CA GLU A 50 8.64 6.61 12.20
C GLU A 50 9.09 7.66 11.16
N PRO A 51 10.23 7.51 10.44
CA PRO A 51 10.62 8.45 9.39
C PRO A 51 9.56 8.59 8.29
N THR A 52 9.00 7.45 7.84
CA THR A 52 7.96 7.40 6.82
C THR A 52 6.65 7.99 7.31
N ARG A 53 6.27 7.68 8.55
CA ARG A 53 5.08 8.24 9.21
C ARG A 53 5.17 9.77 9.27
N ARG A 54 6.28 10.31 9.78
CA ARG A 54 6.51 11.75 9.87
C ARG A 54 6.46 12.41 8.50
N PHE A 55 7.18 11.87 7.53
CA PHE A 55 7.18 12.37 6.16
C PHE A 55 5.75 12.42 5.58
N LEU A 56 5.00 11.32 5.67
CA LEU A 56 3.64 11.25 5.15
C LEU A 56 2.69 12.23 5.86
N HIS A 57 2.81 12.40 7.18
CA HIS A 57 2.04 13.39 7.92
C HIS A 57 2.37 14.81 7.51
N GLU A 58 3.66 15.17 7.41
CA GLU A 58 4.11 16.49 6.96
C GLU A 58 3.59 16.79 5.55
N GLN A 59 3.66 15.82 4.64
CA GLN A 59 3.10 15.98 3.30
C GLN A 59 1.58 16.13 3.31
N SER A 60 0.87 15.48 4.25
CA SER A 60 -0.60 15.55 4.39
C SER A 60 -1.12 16.74 5.19
N SER A 61 -0.24 17.45 5.91
CA SER A 61 -0.62 18.52 6.83
C SER A 61 -1.25 19.71 6.11
N LEU A 62 -2.27 20.33 6.71
CA LEU A 62 -2.87 21.59 6.25
C LEU A 62 -1.90 22.78 6.20
N SER A 63 -0.76 22.70 6.90
CA SER A 63 0.30 23.70 6.80
C SER A 63 1.02 23.67 5.45
N ASN A 64 0.97 22.54 4.73
CA ASN A 64 1.51 22.44 3.39
C ASN A 64 0.65 23.33 2.44
N PRO A 65 1.26 24.35 1.79
CA PRO A 65 0.54 25.29 0.93
C PRO A 65 -0.24 24.61 -0.19
N ALA A 66 0.16 23.40 -0.58
CA ALA A 66 -0.56 22.57 -1.51
C ALA A 66 -2.01 22.31 -1.06
N TRP A 67 -2.38 22.37 0.21
CA TRP A 67 -3.76 22.04 0.66
C TRP A 67 -4.70 23.23 0.87
N ARG A 68 -4.21 24.47 0.73
CA ARG A 68 -4.92 25.67 1.21
C ARG A 68 -6.24 26.00 0.50
N GLN A 69 -6.49 25.50 -0.71
CA GLN A 69 -7.66 25.89 -1.50
C GLN A 69 -8.71 24.79 -1.69
N GLU A 70 -8.34 23.51 -1.52
CA GLU A 70 -9.28 22.38 -1.54
C GLU A 70 -8.80 21.30 -0.57
N THR A 71 -9.46 21.22 0.58
CA THR A 71 -9.09 20.32 1.68
C THR A 71 -9.48 18.86 1.42
N VAL A 72 -10.19 18.58 0.32
CA VAL A 72 -10.86 17.30 0.06
C VAL A 72 -10.84 17.02 -1.45
N GLY A 73 -10.40 15.83 -1.86
CA GLY A 73 -10.27 15.43 -3.28
C GLY A 73 -8.91 15.68 -3.91
N LYS A 74 -7.96 16.23 -3.14
CA LYS A 74 -6.64 16.62 -3.63
C LYS A 74 -5.62 15.48 -3.56
N VAL A 75 -4.65 15.52 -4.49
CA VAL A 75 -3.60 14.52 -4.69
C VAL A 75 -2.23 15.20 -4.70
N ILE A 76 -1.26 14.65 -3.97
CA ILE A 76 0.17 14.92 -4.14
C ILE A 76 0.79 13.70 -4.82
N ASP A 77 1.26 13.89 -6.05
CA ASP A 77 1.99 12.84 -6.77
C ASP A 77 3.44 12.79 -6.25
N LEU A 78 3.88 11.60 -5.85
CA LEU A 78 5.22 11.30 -5.36
C LEU A 78 6.02 10.46 -6.37
N LYS A 79 5.53 10.33 -7.61
CA LYS A 79 6.25 9.65 -8.71
C LYS A 79 7.59 10.29 -9.03
N ALA A 80 8.47 9.51 -9.66
CA ALA A 80 9.80 9.91 -10.10
C ALA A 80 10.78 10.31 -8.99
N THR A 81 10.37 10.15 -7.73
CA THR A 81 11.26 10.22 -6.55
C THR A 81 12.14 8.97 -6.46
N ASP A 82 13.27 9.06 -5.75
CA ASP A 82 14.09 7.88 -5.45
C ASP A 82 13.33 6.82 -4.64
N TYR A 83 12.40 7.26 -3.79
CA TYR A 83 11.51 6.39 -3.04
C TYR A 83 10.68 5.52 -3.98
N GLU A 84 9.98 6.15 -4.93
CA GLU A 84 9.14 5.43 -5.91
C GLU A 84 9.95 4.41 -6.70
N ARG A 85 11.14 4.79 -7.22
CA ARG A 85 11.99 3.86 -7.99
C ARG A 85 12.32 2.59 -7.22
N SER A 86 12.72 2.73 -5.96
CA SER A 86 13.10 1.59 -5.11
C SER A 86 11.93 0.66 -4.78
N ILE A 87 10.75 1.22 -4.53
CA ILE A 87 9.55 0.45 -4.19
C ILE A 87 8.96 -0.21 -5.46
N THR A 88 9.07 0.46 -6.61
CA THR A 88 8.70 -0.12 -7.90
C THR A 88 9.54 -1.36 -8.23
N ALA A 89 10.82 -1.41 -7.83
CA ALA A 89 11.62 -2.63 -7.96
C ALA A 89 11.03 -3.78 -7.13
N VAL A 90 10.69 -3.53 -5.86
CA VAL A 90 10.05 -4.52 -4.98
C VAL A 90 8.70 -4.98 -5.52
N ALA A 91 7.89 -4.06 -6.06
CA ALA A 91 6.62 -4.43 -6.70
C ALA A 91 6.84 -5.35 -7.93
N LYS A 92 7.89 -5.13 -8.73
CA LYS A 92 8.24 -6.00 -9.86
C LYS A 92 8.66 -7.38 -9.39
N ASP A 93 9.42 -7.47 -8.30
CA ASP A 93 9.89 -8.73 -7.76
C ASP A 93 8.74 -9.54 -7.15
N ILE A 94 7.83 -8.89 -6.41
CA ILE A 94 6.57 -9.51 -5.94
C ILE A 94 5.78 -10.04 -7.13
N ALA A 95 5.59 -9.22 -8.16
CA ALA A 95 4.83 -9.59 -9.35
C ALA A 95 5.47 -10.76 -10.10
N THR A 96 6.79 -10.73 -10.27
CA THR A 96 7.56 -11.81 -10.90
C THR A 96 7.47 -13.10 -10.09
N THR A 97 7.54 -13.01 -8.76
CA THR A 97 7.39 -14.17 -7.87
C THR A 97 5.99 -14.77 -7.97
N LEU A 98 4.95 -13.95 -8.08
CA LEU A 98 3.56 -14.40 -8.22
C LEU A 98 3.29 -15.08 -9.57
N THR A 99 3.83 -14.54 -10.66
CA THR A 99 3.53 -15.05 -12.02
C THR A 99 4.54 -16.08 -12.53
N GLY A 100 5.71 -16.21 -11.90
CA GLY A 100 6.82 -17.02 -12.41
C GLY A 100 7.55 -16.42 -13.62
N GLU A 101 7.17 -15.21 -14.04
CA GLU A 101 7.68 -14.56 -15.25
C GLU A 101 8.07 -13.11 -14.95
N ARG A 102 9.17 -12.64 -15.54
CA ARG A 102 9.68 -11.29 -15.30
C ARG A 102 8.67 -10.22 -15.73
N GLN A 103 8.15 -9.47 -14.76
CA GLN A 103 7.14 -8.43 -15.00
C GLN A 103 7.78 -7.04 -15.25
N GLN A 104 7.31 -6.34 -16.28
CA GLN A 104 7.62 -4.93 -16.50
C GLN A 104 6.53 -4.04 -15.93
N LEU A 105 6.62 -3.72 -14.64
CA LEU A 105 5.70 -2.78 -14.00
C LEU A 105 6.14 -1.33 -14.14
N ARG A 106 5.16 -0.43 -14.25
CA ARG A 106 5.36 1.02 -14.05
C ARG A 106 4.41 1.55 -12.98
N PRO A 107 4.83 2.56 -12.19
CA PRO A 107 3.94 3.22 -11.24
C PRO A 107 2.80 3.90 -12.02
N HIS A 108 1.58 3.41 -11.87
CA HIS A 108 0.41 4.11 -12.34
C HIS A 108 0.04 5.24 -11.38
N GLU A 109 0.12 4.95 -10.09
CA GLU A 109 -0.13 5.87 -8.98
C GLU A 109 0.97 5.65 -7.95
N PHE A 110 1.47 6.73 -7.37
CA PHE A 110 2.37 6.70 -6.23
C PHE A 110 2.19 8.03 -5.52
N GLN A 111 1.14 8.14 -4.70
CA GLN A 111 0.60 9.44 -4.33
C GLN A 111 -0.06 9.45 -2.96
N LEU A 112 -0.06 10.61 -2.33
CA LEU A 112 -0.84 10.91 -1.15
C LEU A 112 -2.16 11.55 -1.57
N ARG A 113 -3.27 11.14 -0.98
CA ARG A 113 -4.61 11.64 -1.31
C ARG A 113 -5.36 12.06 -0.07
N ARG A 114 -6.10 13.15 -0.18
CA ARG A 114 -7.15 13.51 0.78
C ARG A 114 -8.51 13.15 0.22
N ALA A 115 -9.13 12.09 0.72
CA ALA A 115 -10.27 11.48 0.06
C ALA A 115 -11.54 12.36 0.15
N LYS A 116 -12.21 12.54 -1.00
CA LYS A 116 -13.50 13.24 -1.14
C LYS A 116 -14.73 12.42 -0.77
N ASN A 117 -14.54 11.12 -0.59
CA ASN A 117 -15.62 10.19 -0.23
C ASN A 117 -16.78 10.18 -1.23
N GLN A 118 -16.46 10.05 -2.53
CA GLN A 118 -17.48 9.72 -3.53
C GLN A 118 -17.00 8.55 -4.39
N GLY A 119 -17.77 7.46 -4.40
CA GLY A 119 -17.64 6.32 -5.31
C GLY A 119 -16.94 5.07 -4.73
N ALA A 120 -15.93 5.26 -3.88
CA ALA A 120 -15.16 4.14 -3.30
C ALA A 120 -15.70 3.62 -1.97
N ASP A 121 -16.83 4.16 -1.49
CA ASP A 121 -17.53 3.75 -0.26
C ASP A 121 -18.48 2.56 -0.48
N GLN A 122 -18.68 2.16 -1.73
CA GLN A 122 -19.33 0.89 -2.06
C GLN A 122 -18.32 -0.26 -1.93
N TRP A 123 -18.79 -1.41 -1.46
CA TRP A 123 -18.01 -2.63 -1.44
C TRP A 123 -17.63 -3.05 -2.86
N HIS A 124 -16.35 -3.33 -3.08
CA HIS A 124 -15.84 -3.73 -4.38
C HIS A 124 -14.61 -4.63 -4.26
N GLN A 125 -14.28 -5.28 -5.37
CA GLN A 125 -12.98 -5.85 -5.66
C GLN A 125 -12.34 -5.04 -6.79
N ASP A 126 -11.05 -4.72 -6.66
CA ASP A 126 -10.32 -3.97 -7.68
C ASP A 126 -10.28 -4.76 -9.00
N LYS A 127 -10.98 -4.26 -10.05
CA LYS A 127 -11.09 -4.92 -11.36
C LYS A 127 -10.23 -4.33 -12.49
N GLY A 128 -9.64 -3.15 -12.31
CA GLY A 128 -8.72 -2.60 -13.31
C GLY A 128 -7.42 -3.41 -13.40
N PRO A 129 -6.70 -3.40 -14.54
CA PRO A 129 -5.41 -4.06 -14.66
C PRO A 129 -4.37 -3.30 -13.82
N LYS A 130 -4.41 -3.53 -12.52
CA LYS A 130 -3.33 -3.21 -11.57
C LYS A 130 -2.80 -4.54 -11.10
N LYS A 131 -1.49 -4.66 -11.08
CA LYS A 131 -0.77 -5.88 -10.79
C LYS A 131 -0.48 -5.97 -9.29
N VAL A 132 0.08 -4.89 -8.73
CA VAL A 132 0.37 -4.76 -7.31
C VAL A 132 -0.22 -3.44 -6.81
N ILE A 133 -0.75 -3.46 -5.58
CA ILE A 133 -1.34 -2.29 -4.92
C ILE A 133 -0.75 -2.21 -3.51
N CYS A 134 -0.34 -1.02 -3.10
CA CYS A 134 0.05 -0.69 -1.73
C CYS A 134 -0.77 0.49 -1.23
N ILE A 135 -1.40 0.36 -0.07
CA ILE A 135 -2.19 1.43 0.56
C ILE A 135 -1.83 1.55 2.03
N ALA A 136 -1.79 2.78 2.53
CA ALA A 136 -1.71 3.08 3.95
C ALA A 136 -2.68 4.19 4.31
N THR A 137 -3.25 4.10 5.50
CA THR A 137 -4.08 5.17 6.07
C THR A 137 -3.18 6.05 6.93
N ILE A 138 -3.13 7.33 6.59
CA ILE A 138 -2.27 8.32 7.27
C ILE A 138 -3.08 9.04 8.33
N GLU A 139 -4.30 9.46 8.00
CA GLU A 139 -5.20 10.14 8.92
C GLU A 139 -6.65 9.68 8.70
N GLY A 140 -7.41 9.56 9.79
CA GLY A 140 -8.82 9.13 9.76
C GLY A 140 -8.98 7.61 9.69
N ARG A 141 -10.21 7.13 9.45
CA ARG A 141 -10.49 5.70 9.45
C ARG A 141 -9.85 4.96 8.27
N GLY A 142 -9.39 3.75 8.57
CA GLY A 142 -8.79 2.85 7.59
C GLY A 142 -9.78 2.33 6.56
N THR A 143 -9.26 1.87 5.43
CA THR A 143 -10.04 1.09 4.45
C THR A 143 -10.70 -0.10 5.16
N GLU A 144 -12.00 -0.26 4.96
CA GLU A 144 -12.77 -1.37 5.47
C GLU A 144 -12.67 -2.55 4.51
N TYR A 145 -12.48 -3.75 5.02
CA TYR A 145 -12.37 -4.96 4.21
C TYR A 145 -12.96 -6.17 4.90
N VAL A 146 -13.41 -7.13 4.09
CA VAL A 146 -13.78 -8.48 4.51
C VAL A 146 -12.82 -9.45 3.83
N LYS A 147 -12.29 -10.42 4.59
CA LYS A 147 -11.38 -11.41 4.02
C LYS A 147 -12.13 -12.30 3.03
N ARG A 148 -11.42 -12.80 2.02
CA ARG A 148 -12.02 -13.66 0.97
C ARG A 148 -12.77 -14.87 1.52
N ALA A 149 -12.24 -15.56 2.54
CA ALA A 149 -12.88 -16.70 3.18
C ALA A 149 -14.13 -16.32 4.00
N GLU A 150 -14.21 -15.06 4.45
CA GLU A 150 -15.33 -14.53 5.23
C GLU A 150 -16.38 -13.85 4.32
N SER A 151 -16.04 -13.58 3.05
CA SER A 151 -16.91 -12.89 2.09
C SER A 151 -17.81 -13.82 1.28
N GLU A 152 -17.53 -15.13 1.25
CA GLU A 152 -18.36 -16.10 0.53
C GLU A 152 -19.77 -16.17 1.12
N GLY A 153 -20.77 -16.17 0.26
CA GLY A 153 -22.17 -16.29 0.65
C GLY A 153 -22.78 -15.05 1.32
N ILE A 154 -22.00 -14.00 1.60
CA ILE A 154 -22.52 -12.74 2.19
C ILE A 154 -22.43 -11.54 1.23
N PHE A 155 -21.77 -11.72 0.08
CA PHE A 155 -21.76 -10.76 -1.03
C PHE A 155 -22.17 -11.45 -2.34
N GLU A 156 -22.89 -10.72 -3.17
CA GLU A 156 -23.13 -11.06 -4.58
C GLU A 156 -22.25 -10.21 -5.48
N ALA A 157 -21.69 -10.82 -6.54
CA ALA A 157 -20.90 -10.13 -7.53
C ALA A 157 -21.80 -9.28 -8.45
N GLY A 158 -21.63 -7.96 -8.40
CA GLY A 158 -22.30 -7.02 -9.27
C GLY A 158 -21.45 -6.62 -10.50
N HIS A 159 -21.99 -5.67 -11.25
CA HIS A 159 -21.31 -5.09 -12.41
C HIS A 159 -20.04 -4.33 -11.99
N PHE A 160 -19.01 -4.39 -12.83
CA PHE A 160 -17.72 -3.69 -12.64
C PHE A 160 -17.00 -3.95 -11.30
N GLY A 161 -17.27 -5.07 -10.65
CA GLY A 161 -16.54 -5.48 -9.43
C GLY A 161 -17.10 -4.89 -8.16
N LYS A 162 -18.22 -4.19 -8.26
CA LYS A 162 -19.11 -3.95 -7.15
C LYS A 162 -19.50 -5.27 -6.50
N MET A 163 -19.50 -5.29 -5.18
CA MET A 163 -19.95 -6.40 -4.36
C MET A 163 -21.17 -5.93 -3.57
N THR A 164 -22.31 -6.57 -3.77
CA THR A 164 -23.56 -6.19 -3.09
C THR A 164 -23.69 -7.02 -1.82
N PRO A 165 -23.80 -6.41 -0.62
CA PRO A 165 -24.08 -7.15 0.61
C PRO A 165 -25.42 -7.89 0.51
N LEU A 166 -25.44 -9.19 0.83
CA LEU A 166 -26.66 -10.00 0.94
C LEU A 166 -27.20 -9.97 2.38
N ASP A 167 -26.31 -9.87 3.37
CA ASP A 167 -26.64 -9.72 4.79
C ASP A 167 -25.77 -8.63 5.42
N ALA A 168 -26.39 -7.49 5.71
CA ALA A 168 -25.71 -6.34 6.29
C ALA A 168 -25.12 -6.63 7.68
N ARG A 169 -25.81 -7.41 8.52
CA ARG A 169 -25.33 -7.74 9.88
C ARG A 169 -24.14 -8.68 9.80
N ALA A 170 -24.20 -9.68 8.92
CA ALA A 170 -23.09 -10.59 8.70
C ALA A 170 -21.84 -9.86 8.17
N VAL A 171 -22.03 -8.91 7.26
CA VAL A 171 -20.95 -8.06 6.73
C VAL A 171 -20.34 -7.20 7.82
N GLU A 172 -21.15 -6.53 8.65
CA GLU A 172 -20.67 -5.69 9.75
C GLU A 172 -19.81 -6.48 10.75
N GLN A 173 -20.29 -7.66 11.18
CA GLN A 173 -19.56 -8.54 12.11
C GLN A 173 -18.20 -9.03 11.57
N ARG A 174 -18.06 -9.12 10.24
CA ARG A 174 -16.84 -9.60 9.57
C ARG A 174 -15.98 -8.46 9.02
N THR A 175 -16.47 -7.22 9.09
CA THR A 175 -15.75 -6.05 8.61
C THR A 175 -14.55 -5.78 9.50
N ARG A 176 -13.39 -5.61 8.86
CA ARG A 176 -12.14 -5.24 9.51
C ARG A 176 -11.72 -3.87 9.01
N GLU A 177 -11.12 -3.09 9.89
CA GLU A 177 -10.49 -1.82 9.53
C GLU A 177 -8.98 -2.01 9.33
N ALA A 178 -8.44 -1.43 8.25
CA ALA A 178 -7.00 -1.37 8.02
C ALA A 178 -6.34 -0.51 9.12
N LYS A 179 -5.29 -1.03 9.75
CA LYS A 179 -4.58 -0.30 10.81
C LYS A 179 -3.77 0.84 10.20
N GLN A 180 -3.75 1.98 10.88
CA GLN A 180 -3.03 3.18 10.43
C GLN A 180 -1.51 3.05 10.52
N ASP A 181 -0.99 2.10 11.30
CA ASP A 181 0.44 1.87 11.46
C ASP A 181 1.03 0.93 10.40
N ARG A 182 0.30 0.64 9.31
CA ARG A 182 0.67 -0.39 8.34
C ARG A 182 0.44 0.00 6.90
N PHE A 183 1.40 -0.37 6.05
CA PHE A 183 1.17 -0.58 4.63
C PHE A 183 0.49 -1.91 4.41
N TYR A 184 -0.53 -1.92 3.56
CA TYR A 184 -1.23 -3.10 3.10
C TYR A 184 -0.91 -3.32 1.62
N PHE A 185 -0.43 -4.51 1.30
CA PHE A 185 -0.16 -4.93 -0.07
C PHE A 185 -1.19 -5.94 -0.54
N PHE A 186 -1.66 -5.76 -1.77
CA PHE A 186 -2.62 -6.62 -2.45
C PHE A 186 -2.17 -6.92 -3.87
N ALA A 187 -2.52 -8.09 -4.38
CA ALA A 187 -2.41 -8.39 -5.81
C ALA A 187 -3.70 -7.96 -6.50
N GLY A 188 -3.58 -7.02 -7.44
CA GLY A 188 -4.73 -6.61 -8.24
C GLY A 188 -5.10 -7.66 -9.29
N LYS A 189 -6.10 -7.36 -10.10
CA LYS A 189 -6.62 -8.31 -11.09
C LYS A 189 -5.58 -8.71 -12.16
N GLY A 190 -4.62 -7.84 -12.48
CA GLY A 190 -3.61 -8.12 -13.52
C GLY A 190 -2.56 -9.18 -13.17
N ILE A 191 -2.66 -9.82 -12.00
CA ILE A 191 -1.77 -10.91 -11.55
C ILE A 191 -2.60 -12.05 -10.98
N CYS A 192 -2.42 -13.23 -11.58
CA CYS A 192 -2.86 -14.54 -11.08
C CYS A 192 -4.27 -14.51 -10.46
N GLU A 193 -5.27 -14.24 -11.31
CA GLU A 193 -6.66 -14.02 -10.89
C GLU A 193 -7.22 -15.17 -10.06
N ASP A 194 -6.92 -16.40 -10.43
CA ASP A 194 -7.49 -17.60 -9.83
C ASP A 194 -6.76 -18.05 -8.55
N SER A 195 -5.50 -17.66 -8.36
CA SER A 195 -4.66 -18.18 -7.28
C SER A 195 -4.49 -17.24 -6.09
N ILE A 196 -4.95 -15.99 -6.19
CA ILE A 196 -4.82 -15.01 -5.13
C ILE A 196 -6.20 -14.57 -4.62
N PRO A 197 -6.54 -14.85 -3.36
CA PRO A 197 -7.78 -14.40 -2.73
C PRO A 197 -7.98 -12.88 -2.89
N LYS A 198 -9.02 -12.45 -3.61
CA LYS A 198 -9.33 -11.01 -3.76
C LYS A 198 -10.15 -10.52 -2.57
N LEU A 199 -9.70 -9.42 -1.95
CA LEU A 199 -10.41 -8.81 -0.83
C LEU A 199 -11.57 -7.94 -1.30
N VAL A 200 -12.73 -8.14 -0.67
CA VAL A 200 -13.86 -7.22 -0.78
C VAL A 200 -13.60 -6.06 0.17
N HIS A 201 -13.52 -4.84 -0.36
CA HIS A 201 -13.14 -3.67 0.43
C HIS A 201 -13.89 -2.41 0.00
N ARG A 202 -13.88 -1.41 0.87
CA ARG A 202 -14.43 -0.08 0.63
C ARG A 202 -13.71 0.99 1.44
N SER A 203 -13.85 2.22 1.00
CA SER A 203 -13.57 3.38 1.82
C SER A 203 -14.61 3.48 2.94
N PRO A 204 -14.21 3.80 4.17
CA PRO A 204 -15.18 4.09 5.23
C PRO A 204 -16.02 5.32 4.87
N HIS A 205 -17.24 5.39 5.39
CA HIS A 205 -18.15 6.53 5.24
C HIS A 205 -17.71 7.73 6.11
N GLN A 206 -16.47 8.20 5.93
CA GLN A 206 -15.88 9.37 6.58
C GLN A 206 -15.06 10.23 5.60
N SER A 207 -15.40 11.50 5.46
CA SER A 207 -14.66 12.47 4.64
C SER A 207 -13.36 12.94 5.32
N GLY A 208 -12.45 13.53 4.52
CA GLY A 208 -11.27 14.22 5.05
C GLY A 208 -10.11 13.31 5.48
N ARG A 209 -10.23 12.00 5.27
CA ARG A 209 -9.15 11.03 5.51
C ARG A 209 -7.99 11.21 4.53
N SER A 210 -6.78 10.96 5.02
CA SER A 210 -5.54 11.02 4.23
C SER A 210 -5.02 9.60 4.00
N ILE A 211 -4.77 9.22 2.75
CA ILE A 211 -4.26 7.90 2.39
C ILE A 211 -3.05 8.02 1.47
N PHE A 212 -2.06 7.16 1.70
CA PHE A 212 -1.04 6.88 0.70
C PHE A 212 -1.53 5.74 -0.19
N LEU A 213 -1.40 5.90 -1.51
CA LEU A 213 -1.79 4.89 -2.49
C LEU A 213 -0.73 4.78 -3.58
N ALA A 214 -0.19 3.59 -3.72
CA ALA A 214 0.66 3.20 -4.84
C ALA A 214 0.02 2.03 -5.60
N ARG A 215 -0.03 2.14 -6.93
CA ARG A 215 -0.53 1.09 -7.81
C ARG A 215 0.39 0.94 -9.00
N TRP A 216 0.68 -0.31 -9.36
CA TRP A 216 1.52 -0.65 -10.50
C TRP A 216 0.73 -1.41 -11.55
N GLN A 217 1.04 -1.18 -12.83
CA GLN A 217 0.46 -1.89 -13.98
C GLN A 217 1.56 -2.38 -14.91
#